data_AF-A0A933N4L1-F1
#
_entry.id   AF-A0A933N4L1-F1
#
_cell.length_a   1.000
_cell.length_b   1.000
_cell.length_c   1.000
_cell.angle_alpha   90.00
_cell.angle_beta   90.00
_cell.angle_gamma   90.00
#
_symmetry.space_group_name_H-M   'P 1'
#
loop_
_entity.id
_entity.type
_entity.pdbx_description
1 polymer ?
#
loop_
_entity_poly.entity_id
_entity_poly.type
_entity_poly.pdbx_seq_one_letter_code
_entity_poly.pdbx_strand_id
1 'polypeptide(L)'
;MSVEAVRLSWDEIRTRYPNEWVVLVEMEYEGGDEDDGELLSAVCLGHSKNPRDVLNQTRPLRERCNCFTHVYTGPVRAPQLAFFLP
;
A
#
# COMPACT_ATOMS: atom_id res chain seq x y z
N MET A 1 -9.79 -17.00 6.50
CA MET A 1 -8.34 -16.82 6.28
C MET A 1 -7.88 -15.76 7.26
N SER A 2 -7.19 -16.17 8.31
CA SER A 2 -6.56 -15.24 9.25
C SER A 2 -5.29 -14.74 8.59
N VAL A 3 -5.28 -13.48 8.14
CA VAL A 3 -4.08 -12.81 7.65
C VAL A 3 -3.20 -12.58 8.88
N GLU A 4 -2.04 -13.24 8.94
CA GLU A 4 -1.02 -12.89 9.95
C GLU A 4 -0.59 -11.45 9.68
N ALA A 5 -0.98 -10.54 10.58
CA ALA A 5 -0.61 -9.15 10.54
C ALA A 5 0.88 -9.00 10.89
N VAL A 6 1.74 -9.31 9.93
CA VAL A 6 3.19 -9.16 10.06
C VAL A 6 3.58 -7.78 9.52
N ARG A 7 4.36 -7.04 10.30
CA ARG A 7 5.03 -5.82 9.84
C ARG A 7 6.16 -6.20 8.89
N LEU A 8 6.15 -5.61 7.70
CA LEU A 8 7.09 -5.89 6.61
C LEU A 8 7.71 -4.59 6.12
N SER A 9 8.93 -4.65 5.59
CA SER A 9 9.50 -3.52 4.88
C SER A 9 8.78 -3.26 3.57
N TRP A 10 8.90 -2.05 3.02
CA TRP A 10 8.31 -1.75 1.72
C TRP A 10 8.86 -2.68 0.61
N ASP A 11 10.15 -2.97 0.63
CA ASP A 11 10.80 -3.90 -0.31
C ASP A 11 10.24 -5.33 -0.23
N GLU A 12 10.00 -5.81 0.99
CA GLU A 12 9.38 -7.11 1.20
C GLU A 12 7.93 -7.14 0.69
N ILE A 13 7.15 -6.07 0.92
CA ILE A 13 5.78 -5.95 0.44
C ILE A 13 5.76 -6.00 -1.10
N ARG A 14 6.63 -5.23 -1.77
CA ARG A 14 6.75 -5.22 -3.23
C ARG A 14 7.17 -6.58 -3.79
N THR A 15 8.05 -7.28 -3.08
CA THR A 15 8.55 -8.60 -3.49
C THR A 15 7.49 -9.69 -3.32
N ARG A 16 6.73 -9.66 -2.22
CA ARG A 16 5.70 -10.68 -1.92
C ARG A 16 4.43 -10.48 -2.75
N TYR A 17 4.05 -9.24 -3.02
CA TYR A 17 2.80 -8.91 -3.71
C TYR A 17 3.08 -8.03 -4.94
N PRO A 18 3.78 -8.53 -5.98
CA PRO A 18 4.15 -7.70 -7.12
C PRO A 18 2.95 -7.41 -8.03
N ASN A 19 2.77 -6.15 -8.43
CA ASN A 19 1.66 -5.70 -9.29
C ASN A 19 0.28 -5.95 -8.68
N GLU A 20 0.16 -5.80 -7.37
CA GLU A 20 -1.09 -5.94 -6.64
C GLU A 20 -1.43 -4.65 -5.91
N TRP A 21 -2.70 -4.48 -5.62
CA TRP A 21 -3.16 -3.52 -4.63
C TRP A 21 -2.95 -4.12 -3.26
N VAL A 22 -2.42 -3.32 -2.34
CA VAL A 22 -2.21 -3.67 -0.93
C VAL A 22 -2.87 -2.62 -0.04
N VAL A 23 -3.31 -3.04 1.14
CA VAL A 23 -3.74 -2.14 2.22
C VAL A 23 -2.73 -2.17 3.33
N LEU A 24 -2.17 -1.00 3.60
CA LEU A 24 -1.15 -0.77 4.61
C LEU A 24 -1.75 -0.03 5.80
N VAL A 25 -1.34 -0.45 6.99
CA VAL A 25 -1.65 0.22 8.26
C VAL A 25 -0.39 0.27 9.12
N GLU A 26 -0.43 1.10 10.17
CA GLU A 26 0.69 1.28 11.10
C GLU A 26 2.03 1.50 10.38
N MET A 27 1.99 2.41 9.41
CA MET A 27 3.11 2.75 8.54
C MET A 27 4.15 3.54 9.31
N GLU A 28 5.41 3.27 9.00
CA GLU A 28 6.58 3.93 9.53
C GLU A 28 7.36 4.54 8.36
N TYR A 29 7.61 5.84 8.44
CA TYR A 29 8.33 6.60 7.42
C TYR A 29 9.67 7.09 7.97
N GLU A 30 10.65 7.22 7.09
CA GLU A 30 11.91 7.87 7.44
C GLU A 30 11.64 9.32 7.89
N GLY A 31 12.26 9.78 8.97
CA GLY A 31 12.01 11.12 9.51
C GLY A 31 10.70 11.29 10.29
N GLY A 32 9.83 10.28 10.30
CA GLY A 32 8.63 10.22 11.15
C GLY A 32 7.35 10.82 10.55
N ASP A 33 7.38 11.25 9.29
CA ASP A 33 6.24 11.82 8.54
C ASP A 33 6.16 11.19 7.14
N GLU A 34 4.94 11.03 6.62
CA GLU A 34 4.64 10.62 5.24
C GLU A 34 5.04 11.68 4.21
N ASP A 35 4.98 12.97 4.54
CA ASP A 35 5.24 14.06 3.59
C ASP A 35 6.72 14.14 3.17
N ASP A 36 7.63 13.78 4.07
CA ASP A 36 9.08 14.00 3.93
C ASP A 36 9.90 12.70 3.82
N GLY A 37 9.28 11.53 4.02
CA GLY A 37 9.97 10.26 4.24
C GLY A 37 9.62 9.13 3.27
N GLU A 38 10.57 8.25 2.99
CA GLU A 38 10.27 6.96 2.36
C GLU A 38 9.61 6.01 3.36
N LEU A 39 8.64 5.21 2.87
CA LEU A 39 8.01 4.18 3.69
C LEU A 39 9.03 3.09 4.04
N LEU A 40 9.38 2.99 5.32
CA LEU A 40 10.29 1.97 5.84
C LEU A 40 9.57 0.65 6.04
N SER A 41 8.47 0.66 6.80
CA SER A 41 7.73 -0.54 7.16
C SER A 41 6.23 -0.30 7.31
N ALA A 42 5.43 -1.35 7.11
CA ALA A 42 3.99 -1.31 7.33
C ALA A 42 3.42 -2.70 7.63
N VAL A 43 2.23 -2.75 8.21
CA VAL A 43 1.44 -3.98 8.32
C VAL A 43 0.54 -4.09 7.10
N CYS A 44 0.64 -5.19 6.35
CA CYS A 44 -0.23 -5.46 5.21
C CYS A 44 -1.49 -6.22 5.67
N LEU A 45 -2.65 -5.58 5.62
CA LEU A 45 -3.93 -6.19 6.05
C LEU A 45 -4.62 -6.99 4.95
N GLY A 46 -4.30 -6.73 3.69
CA GLY A 46 -4.95 -7.37 2.56
C GLY A 46 -4.31 -6.98 1.24
N HIS A 47 -4.46 -7.86 0.26
CA HIS A 47 -3.90 -7.65 -1.08
C HIS A 47 -4.76 -8.35 -2.13
N SER A 48 -4.73 -7.82 -3.36
CA SER A 48 -5.37 -8.42 -4.53
C SER A 48 -4.94 -7.68 -5.79
N LYS A 49 -4.97 -8.36 -6.93
CA LYS A 49 -4.83 -7.75 -8.26
C LYS A 49 -5.96 -6.78 -8.60
N ASN A 50 -7.09 -6.86 -7.91
CA ASN A 50 -8.24 -5.99 -8.11
C ASN A 50 -8.43 -5.05 -6.90
N PRO A 51 -8.45 -3.72 -7.10
CA PRO A 51 -8.60 -2.76 -6.00
C PRO A 51 -9.93 -2.92 -5.26
N ARG A 52 -10.99 -3.36 -5.95
CA ARG A 52 -12.31 -3.58 -5.33
C ARG A 52 -12.28 -4.75 -4.36
N ASP A 53 -11.54 -5.81 -4.69
CA ASP A 53 -11.45 -6.98 -3.84
C ASP A 53 -10.63 -6.69 -2.59
N VAL A 54 -9.56 -5.92 -2.71
CA VAL A 54 -8.79 -5.40 -1.57
C VAL A 54 -9.68 -4.60 -0.63
N LEU A 55 -10.45 -3.65 -1.16
CA LEU A 55 -11.38 -2.85 -0.37
C LEU A 55 -12.41 -3.71 0.36
N ASN A 56 -12.94 -4.75 -0.30
CA ASN A 56 -13.90 -5.66 0.32
C ASN A 56 -13.27 -6.50 1.45
N GLN A 57 -12.02 -6.95 1.28
CA GLN A 57 -11.28 -7.69 2.31
C GLN A 57 -11.04 -6.84 3.56
N THR A 58 -10.74 -5.55 3.39
CA THR A 58 -10.33 -4.67 4.49
C THR A 58 -11.46 -3.80 5.04
N ARG A 59 -12.61 -3.72 4.37
CA ARG A 59 -13.80 -3.00 4.85
C ARG A 59 -14.20 -3.33 6.29
N PRO A 60 -14.21 -4.61 6.74
CA PRO A 60 -14.53 -4.94 8.13
C PRO A 60 -13.49 -4.44 9.15
N LEU A 61 -12.27 -4.16 8.70
CA LEU A 61 -11.14 -3.73 9.55
C LEU A 61 -11.01 -2.20 9.62
N ARG A 62 -11.68 -1.48 8.72
CA ARG A 62 -11.60 -0.01 8.63
C ARG A 62 -12.00 0.71 9.92
N GLU A 63 -12.97 0.17 10.66
CA GLU A 63 -13.39 0.75 11.95
C GLU A 63 -12.39 0.52 13.08
N ARG A 64 -11.43 -0.39 12.89
CA ARG A 64 -10.43 -0.77 13.90
C ARG A 64 -9.06 -0.13 13.67
N CYS A 65 -8.81 0.39 12.48
CA CYS A 65 -7.51 0.96 12.09
C CYS A 65 -7.67 2.46 11.82
N ASN A 66 -7.02 3.29 12.64
CA ASN A 66 -7.10 4.75 12.54
C ASN A 66 -6.45 5.33 11.27
N CYS A 67 -5.51 4.60 10.67
CA CYS A 67 -4.84 4.98 9.43
C CYS A 67 -4.78 3.78 8.50
N PHE A 68 -5.23 3.97 7.26
CA PHE A 68 -5.21 2.95 6.21
C PHE A 68 -4.87 3.59 4.86
N THR A 69 -3.89 3.03 4.15
CA THR A 69 -3.50 3.50 2.82
C THR A 69 -3.59 2.36 1.81
N HIS A 70 -4.13 2.66 0.62
CA HIS A 70 -4.20 1.72 -0.50
C HIS A 70 -3.10 2.05 -1.49
N VAL A 71 -2.17 1.12 -1.70
CA VAL A 71 -1.03 1.33 -2.58
C VAL A 71 -1.00 0.25 -3.64
N TYR A 72 -0.62 0.60 -4.87
CA TYR A 72 -0.33 -0.37 -5.92
C TYR A 72 1.18 -0.61 -5.97
N THR A 73 1.61 -1.87 -5.85
CA THR A 73 3.03 -2.26 -5.76
C THR A 73 3.71 -2.40 -7.12
N GLY A 74 2.95 -2.34 -8.22
CA GLY A 74 3.51 -2.42 -9.57
C GLY A 74 4.24 -1.13 -9.96
N PRO A 75 4.90 -1.13 -11.13
CA PRO A 75 5.59 0.06 -11.62
C PRO A 75 4.58 1.21 -11.73
N VAL A 76 4.93 2.36 -11.16
CA VAL A 76 4.15 3.59 -11.26
C VAL A 76 4.00 3.92 -12.74
N ARG A 77 2.85 3.60 -13.32
CA ARG A 77 2.46 4.12 -14.62
C ARG A 77 1.94 5.52 -14.37
N ALA A 78 2.85 6.48 -14.23
CA ALA A 78 2.46 7.87 -14.41
C ALA A 78 1.75 7.94 -15.78
N PRO A 79 0.59 8.60 -15.91
CA PRO A 79 0.16 9.00 -17.24
C PRO A 79 1.33 9.79 -17.79
N GLN A 80 1.87 9.35 -18.94
CA GLN A 80 2.74 10.21 -19.71
C GLN A 80 1.88 11.43 -20.04
N LEU A 81 1.97 12.46 -19.21
CA LEU A 81 1.56 13.80 -19.56
C LEU A 81 2.46 14.11 -20.75
N ALA A 82 1.94 13.84 -21.95
CA ALA A 82 2.44 14.40 -23.18
C ALA A 82 2.28 15.92 -23.02
N PHE A 83 3.23 16.53 -22.32
CA PHE A 83 3.53 17.94 -22.44
C PHE A 83 4.04 18.12 -23.86
N PHE A 84 3.10 18.18 -24.80
CA PHE A 84 3.27 18.91 -26.04
C PHE A 84 3.52 20.36 -25.63
N LEU A 85 4.80 20.71 -25.46
CA LEU A 85 5.21 22.09 -25.63
C LEU A 85 5.35 22.35 -27.14
N PRO A 86 4.86 23.50 -27.62
CA PRO A 86 4.78 23.85 -29.05
C PRO A 86 6.15 23.98 -29.72
#